data_AF-A0A5C7K2J8-F1
#
_entry.id   AF-A0A5C7K2J8-F1
#
_cell.length_a   1.000
_cell.length_b   1.000
_cell.length_c   1.000
_cell.angle_alpha   90.00
_cell.angle_beta   90.00
_cell.angle_gamma   90.00
#
_symmetry.space_group_name_H-M   'P 1'
#
loop_
_entity.id
_entity.type
_entity.pdbx_description
1 polymer ?
#
loop_
_entity_poly.entity_id
_entity_poly.type
_entity_poly.pdbx_seq_one_letter_code
_entity_poly.pdbx_strand_id
1 'polypeptide(L)'
;GHLTVRGVDAAGRHKDGLRRRAHLAELAGVNNIVIDSTDNYKGMLRNLAFTLWRYSGQMCTTTQAIFVPAGGIDTPDGKVPFDQVAADLAAATEKFLSDPAVATAVLGAIQSGDTLARIASASQWGEVVLASKKIDHPDFPQAEVRTPVLLKCDASNESAWMEERFGPIAFVVKVADTAAGIALSERVVNTHGALTVGLYTTQQSVIDAMTAATWRSKVALSINLTGGVFVNQSAAYSDYHGTGGNPAANASYADSAFVANRFRVVQRRYHV
;
A
#
# COMPACT_ATOMS: atom_id res chain seq x y z
N GLY A 1 1.34 34.00 0.12
CA GLY A 1 0.42 32.87 0.01
C GLY A 1 1.10 31.63 0.50
N HIS A 2 0.79 31.16 1.71
CA HIS A 2 1.32 29.90 2.23
C HIS A 2 0.41 28.75 1.78
N LEU A 3 0.93 27.92 0.89
CA LEU A 3 0.42 26.56 0.66
C LEU A 3 0.69 25.77 1.95
N THR A 4 -0.30 25.04 2.42
CA THR A 4 -0.15 24.12 3.55
C THR A 4 -0.40 22.73 3.00
N VAL A 5 0.68 22.06 2.61
CA VAL A 5 0.66 20.60 2.42
C VAL A 5 0.75 20.00 3.81
N ARG A 6 -0.29 19.31 4.25
CA ARG A 6 -0.30 18.58 5.53
C ARG A 6 -0.70 17.15 5.24
N GLY A 7 0.08 16.19 5.72
CA GLY A 7 -0.46 14.89 6.08
C GLY A 7 -1.45 15.12 7.21
N VAL A 8 -2.73 14.84 6.97
CA VAL A 8 -3.77 14.95 8.00
C VAL A 8 -4.13 13.53 8.45
N ASP A 9 -4.23 13.36 9.77
CA ASP A 9 -4.60 12.14 10.48
C ASP A 9 -5.92 11.50 9.97
N ALA A 10 -6.06 10.19 10.22
CA ALA A 10 -7.13 9.25 9.87
C ALA A 10 -8.57 9.71 10.23
N ALA A 11 -8.71 10.79 10.99
CA ALA A 11 -10.01 11.37 11.33
C ALA A 11 -10.65 12.21 10.21
N GLY A 12 -9.96 12.53 9.10
CA GLY A 12 -10.57 13.12 7.89
C GLY A 12 -11.34 14.44 8.07
N ARG A 13 -11.32 15.05 9.27
CA ARG A 13 -12.14 16.22 9.59
C ARG A 13 -11.52 17.45 8.96
N HIS A 14 -12.08 17.81 7.82
CA HIS A 14 -11.98 19.11 7.17
C HIS A 14 -12.05 20.21 8.25
N LYS A 15 -10.98 20.96 8.45
CA LYS A 15 -11.09 22.23 9.19
C LYS A 15 -11.88 23.19 8.30
N ASP A 16 -13.11 23.50 8.71
CA ASP A 16 -14.04 24.45 8.10
C ASP A 16 -13.52 25.90 7.88
N GLY A 17 -12.23 26.16 8.13
CA GLY A 17 -11.62 27.50 8.09
C GLY A 17 -10.85 27.87 6.82
N LEU A 18 -10.74 26.99 5.81
CA LEU A 18 -9.85 27.21 4.65
C LEU A 18 -10.53 27.67 3.35
N ARG A 19 -11.78 28.13 3.39
CA ARG A 19 -12.59 28.51 2.20
C ARG A 19 -11.92 29.48 1.21
N ARG A 20 -10.84 30.18 1.59
CA ARG A 20 -10.11 31.15 0.75
C ARG A 20 -8.73 30.68 0.25
N ARG A 21 -8.34 29.42 0.45
CA ARG A 21 -7.02 28.90 0.00
C ARG A 21 -7.19 27.61 -0.79
N ALA A 22 -6.37 27.44 -1.84
CA ALA A 22 -6.18 26.14 -2.46
C ALA A 22 -5.59 25.19 -1.41
N HIS A 23 -6.29 24.09 -1.14
CA HIS A 23 -5.86 23.06 -0.19
C HIS A 23 -5.51 21.80 -0.96
N LEU A 24 -4.24 21.42 -0.91
CA LEU A 24 -3.74 20.17 -1.48
C LEU A 24 -3.31 19.27 -0.30
N ALA A 25 -3.77 18.03 -0.29
CA ALA A 25 -3.59 17.09 0.80
C ALA A 25 -3.26 15.68 0.25
N GLU A 26 -2.32 15.05 0.94
CA GLU A 26 -2.01 13.62 0.89
C GLU A 26 -2.42 13.05 2.25
N LEU A 27 -3.20 11.99 2.24
CA LEU A 27 -3.85 11.40 3.41
C LEU A 27 -3.56 9.89 3.47
N ALA A 28 -4.02 9.26 4.54
CA ALA A 28 -3.98 7.81 4.66
C ALA A 28 -4.88 7.14 3.60
N GLY A 29 -4.57 5.88 3.30
CA GLY A 29 -5.36 5.02 2.43
C GLY A 29 -5.00 3.55 2.64
N VAL A 30 -5.77 2.66 2.02
CA VAL A 30 -5.58 1.20 2.13
C VAL A 30 -5.07 0.67 0.81
N ASN A 31 -3.75 0.75 0.63
CA ASN A 31 -3.08 0.15 -0.51
C ASN A 31 -3.24 -1.36 -0.48
N ASN A 32 -3.59 -1.94 -1.62
CA ASN A 32 -3.94 -3.35 -1.69
C ASN A 32 -3.44 -4.04 -2.95
N ILE A 33 -3.38 -5.36 -2.89
CA ILE A 33 -3.00 -6.22 -4.01
C ILE A 33 -4.05 -7.31 -4.16
N VAL A 34 -4.46 -7.60 -5.39
CA VAL A 34 -5.25 -8.79 -5.72
C VAL A 34 -4.33 -9.85 -6.32
N ILE A 35 -4.37 -11.09 -5.81
CA ILE A 35 -3.65 -12.22 -6.40
C ILE A 35 -4.66 -13.22 -6.94
N ASP A 36 -4.70 -13.36 -8.26
CA ASP A 36 -5.46 -14.38 -8.98
C ASP A 36 -4.59 -15.61 -9.26
N SER A 37 -3.44 -15.38 -9.89
CA SER A 37 -2.51 -16.40 -10.38
C SER A 37 -1.13 -15.78 -10.64
N THR A 38 -0.10 -16.59 -10.85
CA THR A 38 1.23 -16.09 -11.25
C THR A 38 2.02 -17.14 -12.01
N ASP A 39 2.83 -16.71 -12.97
CA ASP A 39 3.80 -17.55 -13.69
C ASP A 39 5.14 -17.69 -12.96
N ASN A 40 5.38 -16.89 -11.92
CA ASN A 40 6.64 -16.86 -11.18
C ASN A 40 6.37 -16.67 -9.68
N TYR A 41 5.88 -17.75 -9.04
CA TYR A 41 5.48 -17.74 -7.64
C TYR A 41 6.61 -17.29 -6.69
N LYS A 42 7.83 -17.80 -6.89
CA LYS A 42 9.00 -17.41 -6.09
C LYS A 42 9.36 -15.93 -6.30
N GLY A 43 9.28 -15.43 -7.53
CA GLY A 43 9.52 -14.03 -7.85
C GLY A 43 8.49 -13.10 -7.22
N MET A 44 7.21 -13.47 -7.28
CA MET A 44 6.11 -12.77 -6.62
C MET A 44 6.32 -12.68 -5.10
N LEU A 45 6.59 -13.81 -4.42
CA LEU A 45 6.82 -13.81 -2.97
C LEU A 45 8.03 -12.94 -2.57
N ARG A 46 9.11 -12.99 -3.34
CA ARG A 46 10.28 -12.12 -3.11
C ARG A 46 9.94 -10.64 -3.30
N ASN A 47 9.18 -10.30 -4.34
CA ASN A 47 8.76 -8.92 -4.59
C ASN A 47 7.82 -8.40 -3.49
N LEU A 48 6.85 -9.22 -3.07
CA LEU A 48 5.95 -8.91 -1.96
C LEU A 48 6.71 -8.75 -0.64
N ALA A 49 7.62 -9.66 -0.31
CA ALA A 49 8.44 -9.54 0.91
C ALA A 49 9.24 -8.22 0.93
N PHE A 50 9.80 -7.78 -0.19
CA PHE A 50 10.46 -6.47 -0.23
C PHE A 50 9.46 -5.32 -0.13
N THR A 51 8.37 -5.39 -0.90
CA THR A 51 7.30 -4.39 -0.98
C THR A 51 6.74 -4.05 0.39
N LEU A 52 6.41 -5.07 1.18
CA LEU A 52 5.74 -4.88 2.45
C LEU A 52 6.68 -4.25 3.49
N TRP A 53 7.97 -4.57 3.44
CA TRP A 53 8.88 -4.35 4.58
C TRP A 53 9.94 -3.28 4.34
N ARG A 54 10.04 -2.75 3.12
CA ARG A 54 10.88 -1.59 2.85
C ARG A 54 10.52 -0.43 3.79
N TYR A 55 11.51 0.10 4.49
CA TYR A 55 11.33 1.13 5.52
C TYR A 55 10.31 0.73 6.61
N SER A 56 10.25 -0.56 6.95
CA SER A 56 9.30 -1.14 7.91
C SER A 56 7.84 -0.82 7.57
N GLY A 57 7.50 -0.80 6.28
CA GLY A 57 6.14 -0.51 5.82
C GLY A 57 5.65 0.91 6.14
N GLN A 58 6.54 1.83 6.51
CA GLN A 58 6.22 3.21 6.87
C GLN A 58 6.18 4.15 5.65
N MET A 59 6.05 3.60 4.44
CA MET A 59 5.82 4.39 3.23
C MET A 59 4.31 4.50 2.97
N CYS A 60 3.84 5.67 2.52
CA CYS A 60 2.44 5.89 2.16
C CYS A 60 1.95 4.99 1.01
N THR A 61 2.86 4.41 0.22
CA THR A 61 2.61 3.49 -0.90
C THR A 61 2.80 2.02 -0.53
N THR A 62 3.06 1.70 0.74
CA THR A 62 3.20 0.30 1.19
C THR A 62 1.85 -0.40 1.10
N THR A 63 1.83 -1.58 0.47
CA THR A 63 0.67 -2.48 0.51
C THR A 63 0.37 -2.91 1.94
N GLN A 64 -0.90 -2.83 2.33
CA GLN A 64 -1.39 -3.32 3.61
C GLN A 64 -2.20 -4.61 3.45
N ALA A 65 -3.07 -4.69 2.45
CA ALA A 65 -3.99 -5.82 2.26
C ALA A 65 -3.69 -6.59 0.97
N ILE A 66 -3.62 -7.92 1.06
CA ILE A 66 -3.41 -8.82 -0.07
C ILE A 66 -4.62 -9.74 -0.16
N PHE A 67 -5.48 -9.51 -1.16
CA PHE A 67 -6.66 -10.30 -1.42
C PHE A 67 -6.29 -11.59 -2.15
N VAL A 68 -6.57 -12.73 -1.52
CA VAL A 68 -6.27 -14.07 -2.05
C VAL A 68 -7.55 -14.91 -2.05
N PRO A 69 -7.95 -15.52 -3.18
CA PRO A 69 -9.09 -16.42 -3.26
C PRO A 69 -9.03 -17.56 -2.23
N ALA A 70 -10.17 -17.89 -1.65
CA ALA A 70 -10.31 -18.98 -0.68
C ALA A 70 -9.89 -20.32 -1.27
N GLY A 71 -10.12 -20.51 -2.58
CA GLY A 71 -9.69 -21.68 -3.33
C GLY A 71 -8.19 -21.75 -3.63
N GLY A 72 -7.39 -20.75 -3.24
CA GLY A 72 -5.98 -20.64 -3.61
C GLY A 72 -5.77 -20.01 -4.99
N ILE A 73 -4.51 -19.96 -5.41
CA ILE A 73 -4.07 -19.33 -6.68
C ILE A 73 -3.39 -20.35 -7.58
N ASP A 74 -3.49 -20.15 -8.89
CA ASP A 74 -2.84 -21.03 -9.87
C ASP A 74 -1.40 -20.60 -10.14
N THR A 75 -0.50 -21.59 -10.24
CA THR A 75 0.93 -21.42 -10.59
C THR A 75 1.36 -22.52 -11.58
N PRO A 76 2.53 -22.39 -12.24
CA PRO A 76 3.02 -23.45 -13.14
C PRO A 76 3.23 -24.80 -12.45
N ASP A 77 3.51 -24.79 -11.15
CA ASP A 77 3.75 -26.00 -10.34
C ASP A 77 2.44 -26.58 -9.76
N GLY A 78 1.29 -25.99 -10.11
CA GLY A 78 -0.02 -26.37 -9.62
C GLY A 78 -0.66 -25.31 -8.71
N LYS A 79 -1.79 -25.67 -8.12
CA LYS A 79 -2.59 -24.76 -7.30
C LYS A 79 -2.00 -24.63 -5.90
N VAL A 80 -1.79 -23.39 -5.44
CA VAL A 80 -1.30 -23.09 -4.08
C VAL A 80 -2.47 -22.66 -3.20
N PRO A 81 -2.85 -23.41 -2.15
CA PRO A 81 -3.95 -23.05 -1.26
C PRO A 81 -3.72 -21.72 -0.53
N PHE A 82 -4.81 -21.05 -0.14
CA PHE A 82 -4.78 -19.77 0.58
C PHE A 82 -3.79 -19.77 1.77
N ASP A 83 -3.89 -20.76 2.66
CA ASP A 83 -3.05 -20.81 3.86
C ASP A 83 -1.58 -21.02 3.50
N GLN A 84 -1.29 -21.74 2.42
CA GLN A 84 0.07 -21.91 1.91
C GLN A 84 0.62 -20.62 1.33
N VAL A 85 -0.19 -19.80 0.64
CA VAL A 85 0.23 -18.47 0.16
C VAL A 85 0.69 -17.58 1.30
N ALA A 86 -0.07 -17.56 2.41
CA ALA A 86 0.30 -16.79 3.59
C ALA A 86 1.58 -17.32 4.26
N ALA A 87 1.69 -18.65 4.42
CA ALA A 87 2.87 -19.28 5.01
C ALA A 87 4.14 -19.05 4.18
N ASP A 88 4.06 -19.18 2.85
CA ASP A 88 5.20 -18.98 1.97
C ASP A 88 5.65 -17.52 1.92
N LEU A 89 4.72 -16.57 2.03
CA LEU A 89 5.06 -15.14 2.15
C LEU A 89 5.76 -14.83 3.49
N ALA A 90 5.32 -15.44 4.59
CA ALA A 90 6.01 -15.36 5.88
C ALA A 90 7.43 -15.94 5.79
N ALA A 91 7.58 -17.13 5.21
CA ALA A 91 8.89 -17.78 5.03
C ALA A 91 9.82 -16.97 4.11
N ALA A 92 9.30 -16.40 3.02
CA ALA A 92 10.06 -15.50 2.14
C ALA A 92 10.53 -14.25 2.89
N THR A 93 9.70 -13.71 3.77
CA THR A 93 10.02 -12.56 4.63
C THR A 93 11.12 -12.90 5.63
N GLU A 94 10.99 -13.99 6.37
CA GLU A 94 11.99 -14.42 7.36
C GLU A 94 13.34 -14.69 6.69
N LYS A 95 13.33 -15.35 5.53
CA LYS A 95 14.55 -15.58 4.76
C LYS A 95 15.19 -14.26 4.31
N PHE A 96 14.39 -13.33 3.81
CA PHE A 96 14.88 -12.02 3.35
C PHE A 96 15.52 -11.20 4.48
N LEU A 97 14.98 -11.31 5.71
CA LEU A 97 15.46 -10.57 6.89
C LEU A 97 16.41 -11.39 7.78
N SER A 98 16.91 -12.54 7.31
CA SER A 98 17.73 -13.44 8.10
C SER A 98 19.15 -12.92 8.37
N ASP A 99 19.69 -12.08 7.47
CA ASP A 99 20.95 -11.37 7.67
C ASP A 99 20.68 -10.01 8.36
N PRO A 100 21.15 -9.80 9.60
CA PRO A 100 20.95 -8.54 10.31
C PRO A 100 21.43 -7.30 9.55
N ALA A 101 22.52 -7.40 8.77
CA ALA A 101 23.03 -6.25 8.01
C ALA A 101 22.09 -5.87 6.87
N VAL A 102 21.51 -6.86 6.19
CA VAL A 102 20.48 -6.64 5.16
C VAL A 102 19.19 -6.13 5.81
N ALA A 103 18.78 -6.74 6.92
CA ALA A 103 17.55 -6.39 7.61
C ALA A 103 17.57 -4.94 8.11
N THR A 104 18.63 -4.50 8.79
CA THR A 104 18.72 -3.12 9.30
C THR A 104 18.80 -2.09 8.17
N ALA A 105 19.46 -2.41 7.06
CA ALA A 105 19.54 -1.54 5.89
C ALA A 105 18.19 -1.35 5.20
N VAL A 106 17.35 -2.39 5.15
CA VAL A 106 16.06 -2.35 4.44
C VAL A 106 14.93 -1.84 5.34
N LEU A 107 14.89 -2.27 6.60
CA LEU A 107 13.81 -1.93 7.53
C LEU A 107 13.91 -0.49 8.03
N GLY A 108 15.13 0.05 8.19
CA GLY A 108 15.33 1.30 8.92
C GLY A 108 14.89 1.19 10.38
N ALA A 109 14.43 2.30 10.97
CA ALA A 109 13.92 2.34 12.34
C ALA A 109 12.44 2.72 12.38
N ILE A 110 11.75 2.29 13.43
CA ILE A 110 10.36 2.66 13.72
C ILE A 110 10.30 4.12 14.14
N GLN A 111 9.42 4.87 13.50
CA GLN A 111 9.41 6.34 13.58
C GLN A 111 8.85 6.87 14.91
N SER A 112 7.94 6.15 15.58
CA SER A 112 7.31 6.60 16.82
C SER A 112 6.87 5.46 17.75
N GLY A 113 6.63 5.81 19.03
CA GLY A 113 6.08 4.89 20.02
C GLY A 113 4.68 4.38 19.69
N ASP A 114 3.85 5.18 19.00
CA ASP A 114 2.51 4.77 18.57
C ASP A 114 2.57 3.61 17.59
N THR A 115 3.55 3.61 16.67
CA THR A 115 3.78 2.48 15.76
C THR A 115 4.22 1.23 16.52
N LEU A 116 5.06 1.36 17.55
CA LEU A 116 5.44 0.22 18.41
C LEU A 116 4.23 -0.35 19.16
N ALA A 117 3.37 0.50 19.72
CA ALA A 117 2.15 0.09 20.38
C ALA A 117 1.19 -0.63 19.41
N ARG A 118 1.07 -0.12 18.18
CA ARG A 118 0.27 -0.75 17.11
C ARG A 118 0.77 -2.15 16.78
N ILE A 119 2.08 -2.31 16.57
CA ILE A 119 2.73 -3.61 16.33
C ILE A 119 2.42 -4.59 17.46
N ALA A 120 2.57 -4.16 18.72
CA ALA A 120 2.31 -5.00 19.89
C ALA A 120 0.86 -5.48 19.98
N SER A 121 -0.09 -4.67 19.48
CA SER A 121 -1.52 -4.98 19.48
C SER A 121 -2.01 -5.75 18.25
N ALA A 122 -1.15 -6.00 17.26
CA ALA A 122 -1.58 -6.43 15.92
C ALA A 122 -2.33 -7.77 15.89
N SER A 123 -2.06 -8.67 16.83
CA SER A 123 -2.75 -9.96 16.93
C SER A 123 -4.26 -9.86 17.17
N GLN A 124 -4.78 -8.69 17.55
CA GLN A 124 -6.22 -8.48 17.72
C GLN A 124 -6.98 -8.42 16.38
N TRP A 125 -6.28 -8.19 15.27
CA TRP A 125 -6.89 -7.97 13.95
C TRP A 125 -6.91 -9.23 13.05
N GLY A 126 -6.30 -10.33 13.47
CA GLY A 126 -6.30 -11.56 12.68
C GLY A 126 -5.41 -12.64 13.27
N GLU A 127 -5.37 -13.78 12.58
CA GLU A 127 -4.46 -14.86 12.92
C GLU A 127 -3.04 -14.47 12.53
N VAL A 128 -2.10 -14.57 13.46
CA VAL A 128 -0.69 -14.21 13.24
C VAL A 128 0.00 -15.31 12.44
N VAL A 129 0.46 -14.96 11.23
CA VAL A 129 1.27 -15.83 10.36
C VAL A 129 2.76 -15.57 10.57
N LEU A 130 3.13 -14.30 10.77
CA LEU A 130 4.48 -13.88 11.14
C LEU A 130 4.41 -12.86 12.28
N ALA A 131 5.08 -13.13 13.39
CA ALA A 131 5.18 -12.22 14.52
C ALA A 131 6.39 -11.29 14.40
N SER A 132 6.22 -10.03 14.78
CA SER A 132 7.30 -9.05 14.85
C SER A 132 8.30 -9.38 15.95
N LYS A 133 9.58 -9.17 15.66
CA LYS A 133 10.73 -9.34 16.56
C LYS A 133 11.56 -8.06 16.55
N LYS A 134 12.21 -7.74 17.68
CA LYS A 134 13.24 -6.70 17.70
C LYS A 134 14.50 -7.21 17.03
N ILE A 135 15.16 -6.35 16.26
CA ILE A 135 16.52 -6.56 15.76
C ILE A 135 17.43 -5.55 16.45
N ASP A 136 18.56 -6.02 16.99
CA ASP A 136 19.58 -5.14 17.52
C ASP A 136 20.41 -4.56 16.36
N HIS A 137 20.44 -3.24 16.24
CA HIS A 137 21.24 -2.59 15.21
C HIS A 137 22.71 -2.56 15.64
N PRO A 138 23.65 -3.09 14.82
CA PRO A 138 25.06 -3.23 15.21
C PRO A 138 25.71 -1.88 15.55
N ASP A 139 25.43 -0.85 14.75
CA ASP A 139 26.02 0.48 14.94
C ASP A 139 25.20 1.44 15.82
N PHE A 140 23.93 1.11 16.12
CA PHE A 140 23.01 2.00 16.82
C PHE A 140 22.21 1.24 17.89
N PRO A 141 22.80 0.95 19.06
CA PRO A 141 22.17 0.10 20.08
C PRO A 141 20.83 0.62 20.63
N GLN A 142 20.53 1.91 20.45
CA GLN A 142 19.27 2.54 20.86
C GLN A 142 18.22 2.61 19.73
N ALA A 143 18.54 2.12 18.52
CA ALA A 143 17.59 2.10 17.42
C ALA A 143 16.46 1.11 17.69
N GLU A 144 15.23 1.54 17.38
CA GLU A 144 14.06 0.66 17.42
C GLU A 144 13.84 0.05 16.04
N VAL A 145 14.47 -1.10 15.79
CA VAL A 145 14.29 -1.88 14.55
C VAL A 145 13.36 -3.07 14.85
N ARG A 146 12.28 -3.20 14.07
CA ARG A 146 11.29 -4.26 14.23
C ARG A 146 11.09 -4.99 12.92
N THR A 147 11.07 -6.32 12.96
CA THR A 147 10.57 -7.11 11.83
C THR A 147 9.06 -6.93 11.71
N PRO A 148 8.46 -7.34 10.59
CA PRO A 148 7.04 -7.13 10.36
C PRO A 148 6.10 -8.09 11.07
N VAL A 149 4.82 -7.72 11.07
CA VAL A 149 3.69 -8.59 11.39
C VAL A 149 2.93 -8.92 10.12
N LEU A 150 2.76 -10.22 9.84
CA LEU A 150 1.87 -10.70 8.79
C LEU A 150 0.68 -11.41 9.44
N LEU A 151 -0.52 -10.94 9.14
CA LEU A 151 -1.77 -11.50 9.64
C LEU A 151 -2.53 -12.17 8.50
N LYS A 152 -3.41 -13.10 8.81
CA LYS A 152 -4.46 -13.54 7.90
C LYS A 152 -5.84 -13.37 8.53
N CYS A 153 -6.81 -13.01 7.70
CA CYS A 153 -8.19 -12.81 8.13
C CYS A 153 -9.16 -13.04 6.96
N ASP A 154 -10.46 -13.12 7.28
CA ASP A 154 -11.53 -13.16 6.27
C ASP A 154 -11.89 -11.73 5.82
N ALA A 155 -12.27 -11.56 4.56
CA ALA A 155 -12.71 -10.28 4.01
C ALA A 155 -13.87 -9.64 4.79
N SER A 156 -14.72 -10.44 5.45
CA SER A 156 -15.80 -9.94 6.30
C SER A 156 -15.32 -9.21 7.57
N ASN A 157 -14.06 -9.39 7.98
CA ASN A 157 -13.48 -8.68 9.12
C ASN A 157 -12.98 -7.28 8.71
N GLU A 158 -13.85 -6.46 8.15
CA GLU A 158 -13.48 -5.17 7.54
C GLU A 158 -12.79 -4.23 8.54
N SER A 159 -13.23 -4.21 9.81
CA SER A 159 -12.61 -3.37 10.85
C SER A 159 -11.16 -3.73 11.13
N ALA A 160 -10.70 -4.95 10.83
CA ALA A 160 -9.31 -5.33 11.00
C ALA A 160 -8.38 -4.64 9.99
N TRP A 161 -8.74 -4.69 8.70
CA TRP A 161 -7.82 -4.43 7.59
C TRP A 161 -8.23 -3.27 6.67
N MET A 162 -9.49 -2.82 6.72
CA MET A 162 -10.04 -1.76 5.85
C MET A 162 -9.83 -0.34 6.44
N GLU A 163 -9.20 -0.25 7.60
CA GLU A 163 -8.62 0.97 8.16
C GLU A 163 -7.11 0.97 7.95
N GLU A 164 -6.49 2.15 7.84
CA GLU A 164 -5.04 2.24 7.81
C GLU A 164 -4.42 1.75 9.14
N ARG A 165 -3.37 0.95 9.01
CA ARG A 165 -2.58 0.35 10.09
C ARG A 165 -1.11 0.76 9.92
N PHE A 166 -0.81 2.05 10.11
CA PHE A 166 0.54 2.60 9.91
C PHE A 166 1.63 1.76 10.57
N GLY A 167 2.64 1.37 9.78
CA GLY A 167 3.78 0.57 10.21
C GLY A 167 3.86 -0.80 9.52
N PRO A 168 4.72 -1.71 10.01
CA PRO A 168 5.03 -2.97 9.33
C PRO A 168 3.96 -4.03 9.63
N ILE A 169 2.70 -3.76 9.26
CA ILE A 169 1.56 -4.64 9.48
C ILE A 169 0.88 -4.89 8.14
N ALA A 170 0.82 -6.15 7.70
CA ALA A 170 0.12 -6.52 6.47
C ALA A 170 -0.84 -7.70 6.72
N PHE A 171 -1.83 -7.83 5.83
CA PHE A 171 -2.89 -8.80 5.91
C PHE A 171 -2.96 -9.63 4.62
N VAL A 172 -2.99 -10.95 4.76
CA VAL A 172 -3.49 -11.85 3.71
C VAL A 172 -4.97 -12.06 3.97
N VAL A 173 -5.80 -11.43 3.13
CA VAL A 173 -7.24 -11.36 3.29
C VAL A 173 -7.90 -12.39 2.38
N LYS A 174 -8.66 -13.32 2.97
CA LYS A 174 -9.38 -14.36 2.24
C LYS A 174 -10.61 -13.77 1.56
N VAL A 175 -10.69 -13.87 0.25
CA VAL A 175 -11.87 -13.50 -0.55
C VAL A 175 -12.50 -14.74 -1.19
N ALA A 176 -13.76 -14.66 -1.61
CA ALA A 176 -14.45 -15.82 -2.20
C ALA A 176 -13.74 -16.31 -3.46
N ASP A 177 -13.44 -15.39 -4.38
CA ASP A 177 -12.76 -15.63 -5.65
C ASP A 177 -12.09 -14.34 -6.15
N THR A 178 -11.43 -14.40 -7.31
CA THR A 178 -10.76 -13.25 -7.92
C THR A 178 -11.72 -12.09 -8.21
N ALA A 179 -12.94 -12.38 -8.69
CA ALA A 179 -13.92 -11.35 -9.02
C ALA A 179 -14.35 -10.58 -7.76
N ALA A 180 -14.57 -11.30 -6.65
CA ALA A 180 -14.82 -10.72 -5.34
C ALA A 180 -13.62 -9.88 -4.85
N GLY A 181 -12.39 -10.33 -5.08
CA GLY A 181 -11.17 -9.57 -4.77
C GLY A 181 -11.07 -8.23 -5.52
N ILE A 182 -11.36 -8.23 -6.83
CA ILE A 182 -11.36 -7.00 -7.65
C ILE A 182 -12.45 -6.04 -7.17
N ALA A 183 -13.68 -6.53 -6.97
CA ALA A 183 -14.80 -5.72 -6.48
C ALA A 183 -14.51 -5.14 -5.09
N LEU A 184 -13.86 -5.92 -4.22
CA LEU A 184 -13.44 -5.47 -2.90
C LEU A 184 -12.38 -4.38 -2.98
N SER A 185 -11.35 -4.57 -3.81
CA SER A 185 -10.33 -3.54 -4.08
C SER A 185 -10.97 -2.22 -4.52
N GLU A 186 -11.88 -2.25 -5.50
CA GLU A 186 -12.57 -1.06 -5.97
C GLU A 186 -13.32 -0.35 -4.84
N ARG A 187 -14.07 -1.10 -4.03
CA ARG A 187 -14.83 -0.56 -2.89
C ARG A 187 -13.91 0.10 -1.87
N VAL A 188 -12.84 -0.58 -1.48
CA VAL A 188 -11.87 -0.08 -0.50
C VAL A 188 -11.24 1.22 -0.96
N VAL A 189 -10.81 1.30 -2.22
CA VAL A 189 -10.22 2.52 -2.77
C VAL A 189 -11.24 3.66 -2.82
N ASN A 190 -12.49 3.39 -3.20
CA ASN A 190 -13.53 4.42 -3.24
C ASN A 190 -13.91 4.94 -1.84
N THR A 191 -13.93 4.07 -0.83
CA THR A 191 -14.37 4.42 0.52
C THR A 191 -13.25 5.02 1.37
N HIS A 192 -12.05 4.43 1.32
CA HIS A 192 -10.93 4.79 2.20
C HIS A 192 -9.74 5.41 1.48
N GLY A 193 -9.75 5.41 0.14
CA GLY A 193 -8.63 5.88 -0.66
C GLY A 193 -7.49 4.86 -0.73
N ALA A 194 -6.67 5.00 -1.77
CA ALA A 194 -5.39 4.32 -1.89
C ALA A 194 -4.49 5.09 -2.86
N LEU A 195 -3.17 4.97 -2.67
CA LEU A 195 -2.18 5.50 -3.61
C LEU A 195 -1.79 4.44 -4.64
N THR A 196 -1.75 3.18 -4.22
CA THR A 196 -1.31 2.07 -5.08
C THR A 196 -2.25 0.89 -4.99
N VAL A 197 -2.49 0.27 -6.13
CA VAL A 197 -3.11 -1.04 -6.23
C VAL A 197 -2.22 -1.95 -7.08
N GLY A 198 -2.06 -3.21 -6.67
CA GLY A 198 -1.33 -4.22 -7.43
C GLY A 198 -2.21 -5.38 -7.88
N LEU A 199 -1.79 -6.07 -8.94
CA LEU A 199 -2.42 -7.27 -9.46
C LEU A 199 -1.37 -8.32 -9.83
N TYR A 200 -1.63 -9.57 -9.44
CA TYR A 200 -0.94 -10.73 -9.99
C TYR A 200 -1.94 -11.64 -10.69
N THR A 201 -1.75 -11.86 -11.99
CA THR A 201 -2.56 -12.78 -12.80
C THR A 201 -1.84 -13.17 -14.09
N THR A 202 -2.10 -14.37 -14.59
CA THR A 202 -1.71 -14.81 -15.95
C THR A 202 -2.84 -14.63 -16.98
N GLN A 203 -3.99 -14.08 -16.56
CA GLN A 203 -5.20 -13.98 -17.39
C GLN A 203 -5.46 -12.54 -17.84
N GLN A 204 -5.56 -12.33 -19.16
CA GLN A 204 -5.84 -10.99 -19.72
C GLN A 204 -7.21 -10.45 -19.29
N SER A 205 -8.23 -11.29 -19.18
CA SER A 205 -9.57 -10.88 -18.73
C SER A 205 -9.57 -10.32 -17.31
N VAL A 206 -8.71 -10.83 -16.43
CA VAL A 206 -8.53 -10.35 -15.05
C VAL A 206 -7.78 -9.01 -15.05
N ILE A 207 -6.76 -8.85 -15.91
CA ILE A 207 -6.08 -7.56 -16.13
C ILE A 207 -7.07 -6.49 -16.56
N ASP A 208 -7.92 -6.79 -17.53
CA ASP A 208 -8.90 -5.84 -18.07
C ASP A 208 -9.94 -5.46 -17.00
N ALA A 209 -10.44 -6.44 -16.25
CA ALA A 209 -11.38 -6.21 -15.16
C ALA A 209 -10.78 -5.33 -14.05
N MET A 210 -9.53 -5.60 -13.66
CA MET A 210 -8.82 -4.82 -12.65
C MET A 210 -8.53 -3.40 -13.14
N THR A 211 -8.12 -3.25 -14.40
CA THR A 211 -7.88 -1.94 -15.01
C THR A 211 -9.14 -1.10 -15.02
N ALA A 212 -10.29 -1.70 -15.37
CA ALA A 212 -11.56 -1.01 -15.33
C ALA A 212 -11.96 -0.60 -13.89
N ALA A 213 -11.68 -1.44 -12.90
CA ALA A 213 -11.89 -1.14 -11.49
C ALA A 213 -11.02 0.04 -11.02
N THR A 214 -9.72 0.04 -11.34
CA THR A 214 -8.82 1.13 -10.93
C THR A 214 -9.05 2.44 -11.68
N TRP A 215 -9.63 2.41 -12.89
CA TRP A 215 -10.12 3.63 -13.55
C TRP A 215 -11.31 4.24 -12.82
N ARG A 216 -12.29 3.42 -12.40
CA ARG A 216 -13.46 3.89 -11.65
C ARG A 216 -13.08 4.43 -10.28
N SER A 217 -12.17 3.75 -9.59
CA SER A 217 -11.67 4.15 -8.27
C SER A 217 -10.49 5.13 -8.31
N LYS A 218 -9.96 5.44 -9.50
CA LYS A 218 -8.94 6.45 -9.76
C LYS A 218 -7.66 6.22 -8.93
N VAL A 219 -7.04 5.07 -9.11
CA VAL A 219 -5.79 4.69 -8.44
C VAL A 219 -4.79 4.10 -9.43
N ALA A 220 -3.50 4.30 -9.17
CA ALA A 220 -2.43 3.72 -10.00
C ALA A 220 -2.41 2.19 -9.85
N LEU A 221 -2.23 1.47 -10.96
CA LEU A 221 -2.20 0.02 -11.04
C LEU A 221 -0.80 -0.49 -11.42
N SER A 222 -0.27 -1.42 -10.63
CA SER A 222 0.94 -2.20 -10.94
C SER A 222 0.55 -3.65 -11.24
N ILE A 223 1.10 -4.25 -12.31
CA ILE A 223 0.71 -5.59 -12.76
C ILE A 223 1.94 -6.49 -12.81
N ASN A 224 1.85 -7.68 -12.20
CA ASN A 224 2.83 -8.76 -12.28
C ASN A 224 4.28 -8.36 -11.91
N LEU A 225 4.45 -7.55 -10.86
CA LEU A 225 5.77 -7.15 -10.38
C LEU A 225 6.51 -8.34 -9.73
N THR A 226 7.35 -9.03 -10.49
CA THR A 226 8.16 -10.18 -10.00
C THR A 226 9.67 -9.90 -10.03
N GLY A 227 10.04 -8.69 -10.49
CA GLY A 227 11.41 -8.21 -10.67
C GLY A 227 11.85 -7.22 -9.59
N GLY A 228 12.75 -6.29 -10.00
CA GLY A 228 13.35 -5.27 -9.12
C GLY A 228 12.58 -3.95 -9.02
N VAL A 229 11.39 -3.88 -9.62
CA VAL A 229 10.44 -2.78 -9.41
C VAL A 229 9.43 -3.23 -8.38
N PHE A 230 9.17 -2.38 -7.39
CA PHE A 230 8.25 -2.64 -6.29
C PHE A 230 7.15 -1.60 -6.30
N VAL A 231 5.94 -1.98 -5.91
CA VAL A 231 4.76 -1.08 -5.95
C VAL A 231 4.96 0.19 -5.11
N ASN A 232 5.84 0.16 -4.10
CA ASN A 232 6.16 1.35 -3.29
C ASN A 232 6.91 2.44 -4.07
N GLN A 233 7.51 2.10 -5.22
CA GLN A 233 8.37 2.99 -5.99
C GLN A 233 7.56 3.78 -7.02
N SER A 234 7.97 5.02 -7.22
CA SER A 234 7.48 5.90 -8.28
C SER A 234 8.64 6.77 -8.77
N ALA A 235 8.76 6.93 -10.08
CA ALA A 235 9.77 7.78 -10.72
C ALA A 235 9.17 9.14 -11.10
N ALA A 236 9.84 10.22 -10.69
CA ALA A 236 9.49 11.56 -11.15
C ALA A 236 9.56 11.64 -12.68
N TYR A 237 8.72 12.51 -13.27
CA TYR A 237 8.55 12.67 -14.73
C TYR A 237 7.93 11.47 -15.46
N SER A 238 7.50 10.43 -14.76
CA SER A 238 6.76 9.29 -15.32
C SER A 238 5.49 9.02 -14.51
N ASP A 239 5.67 8.78 -13.20
CA ASP A 239 4.65 8.19 -12.37
C ASP A 239 3.95 9.27 -11.54
N TYR A 240 2.64 9.39 -11.72
CA TYR A 240 1.80 10.29 -10.95
C TYR A 240 1.58 9.72 -9.53
N HIS A 241 2.17 10.36 -8.52
CA HIS A 241 1.95 9.96 -7.13
C HIS A 241 0.64 10.59 -6.62
N GLY A 242 -0.33 9.73 -6.32
CA GLY A 242 -1.71 10.16 -6.07
C GLY A 242 -2.39 10.66 -7.35
N THR A 243 -3.68 10.42 -7.48
CA THR A 243 -4.46 10.88 -8.66
C THR A 243 -5.25 12.15 -8.39
N GLY A 244 -5.46 12.51 -7.12
CA GLY A 244 -6.44 13.52 -6.72
C GLY A 244 -7.91 13.06 -6.82
N GLY A 245 -8.14 11.80 -7.22
CA GLY A 245 -9.46 11.29 -7.59
C GLY A 245 -10.18 10.47 -6.51
N ASN A 246 -9.48 10.05 -5.46
CA ASN A 246 -10.00 9.21 -4.38
C ASN A 246 -9.63 9.80 -3.00
N PRO A 247 -10.19 9.29 -1.88
CA PRO A 247 -9.98 9.89 -0.56
C PRO A 247 -8.52 10.00 -0.07
N ALA A 248 -7.57 9.25 -0.64
CA ALA A 248 -6.17 9.28 -0.20
C ALA A 248 -5.43 10.55 -0.62
N ALA A 249 -5.87 11.24 -1.68
CA ALA A 249 -5.26 12.49 -2.10
C ALA A 249 -6.25 13.33 -2.92
N ASN A 250 -6.20 14.65 -2.78
CA ASN A 250 -7.02 15.57 -3.58
C ASN A 250 -6.21 16.30 -4.68
N ALA A 251 -4.96 15.89 -4.90
CA ALA A 251 -4.11 16.31 -6.00
C ALA A 251 -3.18 15.17 -6.43
N SER A 252 -2.53 15.36 -7.56
CA SER A 252 -1.43 14.51 -8.02
C SER A 252 -0.09 15.22 -7.86
N TYR A 253 0.97 14.45 -7.60
CA TYR A 253 2.36 14.90 -7.53
C TYR A 253 3.13 14.32 -8.73
N ALA A 254 3.28 15.06 -9.83
CA ALA A 254 2.65 16.36 -10.11
C ALA A 254 2.04 16.43 -11.51
N ASP A 255 0.94 17.17 -11.64
CA ASP A 255 0.29 17.51 -12.91
C ASP A 255 0.09 19.03 -13.05
N SER A 256 -0.56 19.46 -14.15
CA SER A 256 -0.86 20.88 -14.37
C SER A 256 -1.78 21.47 -13.30
N ALA A 257 -2.74 20.70 -12.79
CA ALA A 257 -3.69 21.17 -11.77
C ALA A 257 -2.98 21.46 -10.44
N PHE A 258 -1.91 20.73 -10.12
CA PHE A 258 -1.07 20.94 -8.95
C PHE A 258 -0.51 22.38 -8.87
N VAL A 259 -0.22 23.01 -10.02
CA VAL A 259 0.48 24.32 -10.07
C VAL A 259 -0.32 25.45 -10.71
N ALA A 260 -1.20 25.18 -11.67
CA ALA A 260 -1.88 26.21 -12.45
C ALA A 260 -2.76 27.13 -11.60
N ASN A 261 -3.27 26.66 -10.47
CA ASN A 261 -4.08 27.48 -9.58
C ASN A 261 -3.26 28.37 -8.60
N ARG A 262 -1.92 28.38 -8.69
CA ARG A 262 -1.03 29.08 -7.72
C ARG A 262 -0.74 30.55 -8.06
N PHE A 263 -1.04 31.01 -9.26
CA PHE A 263 -0.85 32.40 -9.70
C PHE A 263 -2.05 32.91 -10.51
N ARG A 264 -2.26 34.22 -10.54
CA ARG A 264 -3.29 34.87 -11.37
C ARG A 264 -2.62 35.78 -12.39
N VAL A 265 -3.23 35.93 -13.56
CA VAL A 265 -2.78 36.87 -14.60
C VAL A 265 -3.75 38.05 -14.62
N VAL A 266 -3.21 39.28 -14.54
CA VAL A 266 -3.99 40.52 -14.63
C VAL A 266 -3.52 41.28 -15.88
N GLN A 267 -4.40 41.43 -16.86
CA GLN A 267 -4.07 42.09 -18.12
C GLN A 267 -4.39 43.60 -18.10
N ARG A 268 -3.66 44.37 -18.90
CA ARG A 268 -3.97 45.77 -19.24
C ARG A 268 -3.77 45.98 -20.75
N ARG A 269 -4.56 46.89 -21.34
CA ARG A 269 -4.45 47.32 -22.73
C ARG A 269 -4.71 48.82 -22.88
N TYR A 270 -4.11 49.44 -23.90
CA TYR A 270 -4.33 50.84 -24.32
C TYR A 270 -4.12 50.96 -25.84
N HIS A 271 -4.66 52.02 -26.46
CA HIS A 271 -4.47 52.33 -27.88
C HIS A 271 -3.00 52.69 -28.18
N VAL A 272 -2.49 52.27 -29.33
CA VAL A 272 -1.19 52.67 -29.90
C VAL A 272 -1.39 53.31 -31.26
#